data_AF-A0A1V8SMN3-F1
#
_entry.id   AF-A0A1V8SMN3-F1
#
_cell.length_a   1.000
_cell.length_b   1.000
_cell.length_c   1.000
_cell.angle_alpha   90.00
_cell.angle_beta   90.00
_cell.angle_gamma   90.00
#
_symmetry.space_group_name_H-M   'P 1'
#
loop_
_entity.id
_entity.type
_entity.pdbx_description
1 polymer ?
#
loop_
_entity_poly.entity_id
_entity_poly.type
_entity_poly.pdbx_seq_one_letter_code
_entity_poly.pdbx_strand_id
1 'polypeptide(L)'
;MYSSVLTLATLATAVFAQQSAYGQCGGQGYTGSTSCVSGFTCKAQSQYYSQCLPGGPATTTTLRTSTTTRAAAPTTTTASGGNGGNGGSGQALKASFTQYGSGDSFGSGNCQVKSTACGFYTTGYNAAISQNYFGVGPGAGAGPACGTCYQLTIQTDSSGKQVANHGNSIVVQVDNLCPSQGNPICSQSSKTSTNQYGAVVNFDLCLDSKANTALFQNDNIGLGVGTAIQVSCAGYAGSKVQ
;
A
#
# COMPACT_ATOMS: atom_id res chain seq x y z
N MET A 1 42.81 61.20 -10.54
CA MET A 1 42.07 60.08 -11.15
C MET A 1 42.60 58.77 -10.57
N TYR A 2 42.14 58.32 -9.40
CA TYR A 2 42.33 56.93 -8.95
C TYR A 2 41.18 56.55 -7.99
N SER A 3 40.15 55.91 -8.55
CA SER A 3 39.03 55.30 -7.82
C SER A 3 39.50 54.04 -7.10
N SER A 4 39.31 53.97 -5.79
CA SER A 4 39.49 52.73 -5.02
C SER A 4 38.23 51.88 -5.14
N VAL A 5 38.37 50.69 -5.71
CA VAL A 5 37.29 49.72 -5.94
C VAL A 5 36.99 48.99 -4.63
N LEU A 6 35.73 49.04 -4.19
CA LEU A 6 35.21 48.33 -3.03
C LEU A 6 35.00 46.86 -3.41
N THR A 7 35.81 45.94 -2.88
CA THR A 7 35.66 44.49 -3.08
C THR A 7 34.57 43.95 -2.16
N LEU A 8 33.41 43.62 -2.73
CA LEU A 8 32.37 42.82 -2.08
C LEU A 8 32.79 41.34 -2.07
N ALA A 9 33.19 40.82 -0.91
CA ALA A 9 33.40 39.40 -0.71
C ALA A 9 32.03 38.70 -0.54
N THR A 10 31.59 37.97 -1.57
CA THR A 10 30.38 37.14 -1.51
C THR A 10 30.68 35.84 -0.77
N LEU A 11 30.14 35.68 0.43
CA LEU A 11 30.10 34.39 1.11
C LEU A 11 29.08 33.50 0.39
N ALA A 12 29.56 32.56 -0.43
CA ALA A 12 28.74 31.48 -0.97
C ALA A 12 28.38 30.51 0.17
N THR A 13 27.16 30.63 0.68
CA THR A 13 26.59 29.63 1.57
C THR A 13 26.30 28.37 0.75
N ALA A 14 27.03 27.28 1.02
CA ALA A 14 26.73 25.98 0.45
C ALA A 14 25.42 25.47 1.06
N VAL A 15 24.31 25.66 0.36
CA VAL A 15 23.02 25.05 0.71
C VAL A 15 23.11 23.56 0.39
N PHE A 16 23.34 22.73 1.41
CA PHE A 16 23.24 21.28 1.26
C PHE A 16 21.77 20.89 1.11
N ALA A 17 21.30 20.84 -0.14
CA ALA A 17 19.97 20.30 -0.44
C ALA A 17 19.90 18.82 0.01
N GLN A 18 18.75 18.40 0.54
CA GLN A 18 18.52 16.98 0.84
C GLN A 18 18.67 16.13 -0.42
N GLN A 19 19.30 14.98 -0.30
CA GLN A 19 19.49 14.01 -1.37
C GLN A 19 18.15 13.45 -1.83
N SER A 20 17.98 13.31 -3.15
CA SER A 20 16.76 12.81 -3.77
C SER A 20 16.44 11.37 -3.33
N ALA A 21 15.18 10.97 -3.52
CA ALA A 21 14.78 9.58 -3.36
C ALA A 21 15.70 8.68 -4.22
N TYR A 22 16.25 7.62 -3.63
CA TYR A 22 17.21 6.70 -4.25
C TYR A 22 18.56 7.31 -4.66
N GLY A 23 18.84 8.56 -4.29
CA GLY A 23 20.15 9.19 -4.50
C GLY A 23 21.21 8.65 -3.54
N GLN A 24 22.49 8.76 -3.92
CA GLN A 24 23.62 8.41 -3.05
C GLN A 24 23.71 9.41 -1.90
N CYS A 25 23.71 8.94 -0.66
CA CYS A 25 23.73 9.76 0.55
C CYS A 25 24.91 9.41 1.48
N GLY A 26 25.87 8.62 1.01
CA GLY A 26 27.03 8.24 1.80
C GLY A 26 27.93 7.23 1.10
N GLY A 27 28.97 6.82 1.81
CA GLY A 27 30.04 5.98 1.29
C GLY A 27 31.41 6.63 1.50
N GLN A 28 32.46 5.84 1.63
CA GLN A 28 33.82 6.33 1.78
C GLN A 28 34.21 7.20 0.56
N GLY A 29 34.62 8.44 0.82
CA GLY A 29 34.96 9.43 -0.20
C GLY A 29 33.79 10.28 -0.73
N TYR A 30 32.55 10.02 -0.29
CA TYR A 30 31.39 10.83 -0.68
C TYR A 30 31.38 12.18 0.06
N THR A 31 31.38 13.29 -0.69
CA THR A 31 31.38 14.67 -0.16
C THR A 31 30.04 15.40 -0.32
N GLY A 32 29.01 14.70 -0.81
CA GLY A 32 27.68 15.27 -1.04
C GLY A 32 26.75 15.19 0.19
N SER A 33 25.47 15.49 -0.02
CA SER A 33 24.47 15.53 1.05
C SER A 33 24.16 14.15 1.62
N THR A 34 24.31 13.99 2.94
CA THR A 34 24.01 12.74 3.65
C THR A 34 22.56 12.62 4.13
N SER A 35 21.80 13.70 4.00
CA SER A 35 20.42 13.80 4.47
C SER A 35 19.46 13.56 3.32
N CYS A 36 18.61 12.55 3.42
CA CYS A 36 17.62 12.23 2.40
C CYS A 36 16.39 13.13 2.48
N VAL A 37 15.66 13.26 1.37
CA VAL A 37 14.32 13.87 1.35
C VAL A 37 13.38 13.20 2.36
N SER A 38 12.39 13.96 2.85
CA SER A 38 11.43 13.47 3.84
C SER A 38 10.81 12.12 3.45
N GLY A 39 10.77 11.18 4.40
CA GLY A 39 10.31 9.81 4.18
C GLY A 39 11.40 8.84 3.71
N PHE A 40 12.61 9.33 3.40
CA PHE A 40 13.76 8.52 3.05
C PHE A 40 14.84 8.59 4.13
N THR A 41 15.58 7.52 4.31
CA THR A 41 16.69 7.37 5.25
C THR A 41 17.90 6.87 4.49
N CYS A 42 19.06 7.43 4.79
CA CYS A 42 20.29 6.98 4.18
C CYS A 42 20.65 5.57 4.70
N LYS A 43 20.59 4.57 3.83
CA LYS A 43 20.93 3.18 4.15
C LYS A 43 22.23 2.80 3.44
N ALA A 44 23.22 2.35 4.21
CA ALA A 44 24.46 1.83 3.66
C ALA A 44 24.21 0.53 2.89
N GLN A 45 24.73 0.43 1.67
CA GLN A 45 24.70 -0.78 0.85
C GLN A 45 26.11 -1.39 0.69
N SER A 46 27.16 -0.57 0.77
CA SER A 46 28.56 -1.01 0.82
C SER A 46 29.44 0.04 1.52
N GLN A 47 30.73 -0.25 1.72
CA GLN A 47 31.66 0.72 2.32
C GLN A 47 31.79 2.03 1.51
N TYR A 48 31.59 1.97 0.19
CA TYR A 48 31.72 3.11 -0.72
C TYR A 48 30.37 3.69 -1.15
N TYR A 49 29.24 3.10 -0.73
CA TYR A 49 27.93 3.50 -1.24
C TYR A 49 26.81 3.32 -0.21
N SER A 50 26.10 4.42 0.05
CA SER A 50 24.84 4.47 0.80
C SER A 50 23.78 5.17 -0.04
N GLN A 51 22.54 4.69 0.03
CA GLN A 51 21.43 5.18 -0.80
C GLN A 51 20.25 5.64 0.07
N CYS A 52 19.57 6.70 -0.38
CA CYS A 52 18.32 7.14 0.21
C CYS A 52 17.21 6.14 -0.09
N LEU A 53 16.83 5.36 0.91
CA LEU A 53 15.76 4.37 0.81
C LEU A 53 14.60 4.77 1.72
N PRO A 54 13.35 4.40 1.42
CA PRO A 54 12.22 4.71 2.30
C PRO A 54 12.45 4.23 3.73
N GLY A 55 12.34 5.13 4.70
CA GLY A 55 12.56 4.85 6.11
C GLY A 55 11.24 4.51 6.81
N GLY A 56 11.08 3.26 7.25
CA GLY A 56 10.11 2.94 8.30
C GLY A 56 10.51 3.57 9.64
N PRO A 57 9.59 3.71 10.60
CA PRO A 57 9.85 4.37 11.88
C PRO A 57 11.04 3.74 12.61
N ALA A 58 11.98 4.59 13.04
CA ALA A 58 13.15 4.19 13.81
C ALA A 58 12.72 3.52 15.12
N THR A 59 13.02 2.23 15.27
CA THR A 59 12.83 1.52 16.53
C THR A 59 14.01 1.87 17.43
N THR A 60 13.79 2.75 18.40
CA THR A 60 14.72 2.95 19.52
C THR A 60 14.74 1.67 20.34
N THR A 61 15.84 0.94 20.31
CA THR A 61 16.08 -0.27 21.13
C THR A 61 16.04 0.10 22.61
N THR A 62 14.92 -0.17 23.28
CA THR A 62 14.89 -0.30 24.74
C THR A 62 14.70 -1.77 25.07
N LEU A 63 15.77 -2.41 25.53
CA LEU A 63 15.72 -3.73 26.14
C LEU A 63 14.80 -3.68 27.36
N ARG A 64 13.73 -4.48 27.39
CA ARG A 64 13.11 -4.85 28.66
C ARG A 64 12.50 -6.24 28.66
N THR A 65 13.12 -7.04 29.51
CA THR A 65 12.67 -8.16 30.34
C THR A 65 11.17 -8.52 30.29
N SER A 66 10.95 -9.80 30.03
CA SER A 66 9.69 -10.53 30.07
C SER A 66 9.13 -10.70 31.49
N THR A 67 7.86 -10.33 31.69
CA THR A 67 7.03 -10.85 32.78
C THR A 67 5.61 -11.10 32.28
N THR A 68 5.16 -12.34 32.46
CA THR A 68 3.85 -12.91 32.12
C THR A 68 2.79 -12.55 33.14
N THR A 69 1.63 -12.03 32.71
CA THR A 69 0.35 -12.16 33.42
C THR A 69 -0.85 -12.16 32.45
N ARG A 70 -1.91 -12.86 32.87
CA ARG A 70 -3.06 -13.36 32.10
C ARG A 70 -4.30 -12.46 32.23
N ALA A 71 -5.05 -12.37 31.13
CA ALA A 71 -6.48 -12.08 30.93
C ALA A 71 -7.08 -10.70 31.30
N ALA A 72 -7.65 -10.04 30.29
CA ALA A 72 -9.02 -9.50 30.27
C ALA A 72 -9.47 -9.25 28.82
N ALA A 73 -10.72 -9.57 28.49
CA ALA A 73 -11.35 -9.28 27.21
C ALA A 73 -11.55 -7.76 27.03
N PRO A 74 -11.50 -7.19 25.81
CA PRO A 74 -11.93 -5.83 25.58
C PRO A 74 -13.36 -5.76 25.02
N THR A 75 -14.15 -5.01 25.78
CA THR A 75 -15.46 -4.44 25.51
C THR A 75 -15.48 -3.64 24.21
N THR A 76 -16.59 -3.73 23.48
CA THR A 76 -16.97 -2.90 22.33
C THR A 76 -16.97 -1.41 22.66
N THR A 77 -16.22 -0.62 21.90
CA THR A 77 -16.40 0.84 21.78
C THR A 77 -16.61 1.22 20.33
N THR A 78 -17.81 1.69 20.06
CA THR A 78 -18.26 2.37 18.85
C THR A 78 -17.56 3.74 18.75
N ALA A 79 -16.96 4.06 17.61
CA ALA A 79 -16.61 5.43 17.26
C ALA A 79 -16.79 5.66 15.75
N SER A 80 -17.71 6.56 15.45
CA SER A 80 -18.04 7.12 14.13
C SER A 80 -17.19 8.37 13.87
N GLY A 81 -16.77 8.54 12.61
CA GLY A 81 -16.57 9.84 11.97
C GLY A 81 -15.17 10.48 12.02
N GLY A 82 -14.53 10.60 10.85
CA GLY A 82 -13.66 11.76 10.55
C GLY A 82 -12.27 11.50 9.96
N ASN A 83 -12.17 11.59 8.63
CA ASN A 83 -11.08 12.11 7.79
C ASN A 83 -9.59 11.73 8.00
N GLY A 84 -9.01 11.21 6.91
CA GLY A 84 -7.72 11.66 6.39
C GLY A 84 -6.48 10.93 6.93
N GLY A 85 -6.19 9.73 6.39
CA GLY A 85 -4.98 8.97 6.74
C GLY A 85 -4.26 8.45 5.50
N ASN A 86 -3.06 8.99 5.27
CA ASN A 86 -2.12 8.58 4.24
C ASN A 86 -1.71 7.11 4.47
N GLY A 87 -2.26 6.20 3.66
CA GLY A 87 -2.13 4.75 3.80
C GLY A 87 -0.71 4.22 3.92
N GLY A 88 -0.21 4.21 5.16
CA GLY A 88 0.94 3.45 5.61
C GLY A 88 0.50 2.14 6.23
N SER A 89 1.45 1.22 6.37
CA SER A 89 1.28 -0.05 7.09
C SER A 89 0.59 0.18 8.44
N GLY A 90 -0.54 -0.50 8.67
CA GLY A 90 -1.32 -0.39 9.90
C GLY A 90 -2.45 0.63 9.93
N GLN A 91 -2.59 1.52 8.93
CA GLN A 91 -3.77 2.38 8.84
C GLN A 91 -4.94 1.68 8.13
N ALA A 92 -6.15 1.83 8.68
CA ALA A 92 -7.36 1.33 8.06
C ALA A 92 -7.79 2.28 6.94
N LEU A 93 -7.72 1.80 5.70
CA LEU A 93 -8.25 2.46 4.52
C LEU A 93 -9.72 2.09 4.36
N LYS A 94 -10.57 3.05 4.00
CA LYS A 94 -11.91 2.72 3.51
C LYS A 94 -11.79 2.09 2.13
N ALA A 95 -12.20 0.82 2.03
CA ALA A 95 -12.02 0.00 0.85
C ALA A 95 -13.35 -0.47 0.28
N SER A 96 -13.42 -0.60 -1.04
CA SER A 96 -14.47 -1.37 -1.72
C SER A 96 -13.89 -2.69 -2.21
N PHE A 97 -14.75 -3.69 -2.30
CA PHE A 97 -14.43 -5.04 -2.70
C PHE A 97 -15.35 -5.46 -3.84
N THR A 98 -14.76 -5.78 -4.97
CA THR A 98 -15.42 -6.36 -6.14
C THR A 98 -14.79 -7.69 -6.44
N GLN A 99 -15.11 -8.29 -7.57
CA GLN A 99 -14.61 -9.60 -7.95
C GLN A 99 -14.29 -9.63 -9.44
N TYR A 100 -13.32 -10.47 -9.82
CA TYR A 100 -12.94 -10.72 -11.21
C TYR A 100 -12.36 -12.13 -11.36
N GLY A 101 -12.29 -12.65 -12.58
CA GLY A 101 -11.75 -13.97 -12.88
C GLY A 101 -12.72 -14.82 -13.68
N SER A 102 -12.55 -16.15 -13.61
CA SER A 102 -13.35 -17.07 -14.41
C SER A 102 -14.85 -16.91 -14.15
N GLY A 103 -15.63 -16.68 -15.21
CA GLY A 103 -17.08 -16.54 -15.13
C GLY A 103 -17.60 -15.12 -14.84
N ASP A 104 -16.70 -14.14 -14.69
CA ASP A 104 -17.09 -12.73 -14.69
C ASP A 104 -17.23 -12.19 -16.12
N SER A 105 -18.42 -11.68 -16.46
CA SER A 105 -18.73 -11.10 -17.77
C SER A 105 -18.16 -9.69 -17.96
N PHE A 106 -17.76 -9.01 -16.87
CA PHE A 106 -17.35 -7.60 -16.87
C PHE A 106 -15.87 -7.38 -16.53
N GLY A 107 -15.18 -8.39 -16.00
CA GLY A 107 -13.75 -8.38 -15.68
C GLY A 107 -12.88 -9.17 -16.68
N SER A 108 -11.57 -9.30 -16.38
CA SER A 108 -10.74 -10.25 -17.13
C SER A 108 -11.12 -11.68 -16.74
N GLY A 109 -11.40 -12.54 -17.72
CA GLY A 109 -11.80 -13.94 -17.50
C GLY A 109 -10.74 -14.84 -16.83
N ASN A 110 -9.65 -14.25 -16.33
CA ASN A 110 -8.60 -14.95 -15.59
C ASN A 110 -8.03 -14.06 -14.47
N CYS A 111 -7.84 -14.64 -13.27
CA CYS A 111 -7.20 -13.96 -12.14
C CYS A 111 -6.10 -14.80 -11.46
N GLN A 112 -5.86 -16.02 -11.94
CA GLN A 112 -4.71 -16.86 -11.57
C GLN A 112 -3.87 -17.21 -12.79
N VAL A 113 -3.23 -16.20 -13.37
CA VAL A 113 -2.35 -16.35 -14.54
C VAL A 113 -1.05 -15.59 -14.33
N LYS A 114 0.03 -16.04 -14.97
CA LYS A 114 1.35 -15.40 -14.89
C LYS A 114 1.40 -14.04 -15.60
N SER A 115 0.43 -13.76 -16.47
CA SER A 115 0.32 -12.52 -17.24
C SER A 115 -0.35 -11.37 -16.46
N THR A 116 -0.55 -11.51 -15.15
CA THR A 116 -0.98 -10.41 -14.29
C THR A 116 0.02 -9.25 -14.34
N ALA A 117 -0.40 -8.05 -13.95
CA ALA A 117 0.47 -6.87 -13.94
C ALA A 117 1.73 -7.06 -13.07
N CYS A 118 1.68 -7.93 -12.04
CA CYS A 118 2.86 -8.23 -11.22
C CYS A 118 3.75 -9.35 -11.75
N GLY A 119 3.36 -10.04 -12.83
CA GLY A 119 4.13 -11.15 -13.42
C GLY A 119 4.12 -12.43 -12.56
N PHE A 120 3.15 -12.57 -11.65
CA PHE A 120 2.94 -13.76 -10.84
C PHE A 120 1.48 -13.85 -10.39
N TYR A 121 1.03 -15.03 -10.01
CA TYR A 121 -0.17 -15.21 -9.20
C TYR A 121 0.18 -15.93 -7.90
N THR A 122 -0.78 -16.15 -7.02
CA THR A 122 -0.53 -16.83 -5.74
C THR A 122 -1.40 -18.05 -5.54
N THR A 123 -0.91 -19.01 -4.77
CA THR A 123 -1.71 -20.18 -4.35
C THR A 123 -2.73 -19.86 -3.26
N GLY A 124 -2.53 -18.75 -2.53
CA GLY A 124 -3.49 -18.21 -1.56
C GLY A 124 -4.39 -17.13 -2.17
N TYR A 125 -5.17 -16.47 -1.32
CA TYR A 125 -6.04 -15.38 -1.74
C TYR A 125 -5.26 -14.22 -2.38
N ASN A 126 -5.74 -13.75 -3.53
CA ASN A 126 -5.15 -12.64 -4.26
C ASN A 126 -6.23 -11.66 -4.74
N ALA A 127 -5.76 -10.46 -5.06
CA ALA A 127 -6.62 -9.39 -5.55
C ALA A 127 -5.84 -8.44 -6.46
N ALA A 128 -6.55 -7.87 -7.43
CA ALA A 128 -6.09 -6.67 -8.11
C ALA A 128 -6.40 -5.44 -7.23
N ILE A 129 -5.48 -4.48 -7.16
CA ILE A 129 -5.69 -3.24 -6.39
C ILE A 129 -5.86 -2.04 -7.33
N SER A 130 -6.71 -1.07 -6.96
CA SER A 130 -6.97 0.13 -7.77
C SER A 130 -5.69 0.90 -8.12
N GLN A 131 -5.64 1.45 -9.34
CA GLN A 131 -4.44 2.03 -9.94
C GLN A 131 -3.73 3.07 -9.07
N ASN A 132 -4.47 3.88 -8.32
CA ASN A 132 -3.92 4.88 -7.39
C ASN A 132 -3.08 4.27 -6.26
N TYR A 133 -3.39 3.04 -5.84
CA TYR A 133 -2.61 2.27 -4.87
C TYR A 133 -1.67 1.26 -5.54
N PHE A 134 -1.99 0.75 -6.72
CA PHE A 134 -1.06 -0.08 -7.50
C PHE A 134 0.23 0.67 -7.84
N GLY A 135 0.11 1.94 -8.21
CA GLY A 135 1.20 2.89 -8.37
C GLY A 135 1.70 3.11 -9.81
N VAL A 136 1.28 2.27 -10.76
CA VAL A 136 1.57 2.43 -12.20
C VAL A 136 0.34 2.07 -13.03
N GLY A 137 0.29 2.52 -14.29
CA GLY A 137 -0.80 2.22 -15.22
C GLY A 137 -0.62 0.92 -16.01
N PRO A 138 -1.61 0.55 -16.85
CA PRO A 138 -1.52 -0.59 -17.74
C PRO A 138 -0.28 -0.55 -18.64
N GLY A 139 0.37 -1.70 -18.85
CA GLY A 139 1.55 -1.84 -19.70
C GLY A 139 2.88 -1.43 -19.05
N ALA A 140 2.86 -0.80 -17.87
CA ALA A 140 4.08 -0.42 -17.15
C ALA A 140 4.75 -1.59 -16.38
N GLY A 141 4.08 -2.75 -16.29
CA GLY A 141 4.54 -3.90 -15.52
C GLY A 141 4.25 -3.77 -14.03
N ALA A 142 5.11 -4.38 -13.20
CA ALA A 142 4.89 -4.49 -11.76
C ALA A 142 4.95 -3.13 -11.06
N GLY A 143 3.85 -2.73 -10.42
CA GLY A 143 3.78 -1.57 -9.56
C GLY A 143 4.33 -1.83 -8.15
N PRO A 144 4.55 -0.78 -7.34
CA PRO A 144 5.02 -0.91 -5.95
C PRO A 144 4.08 -1.71 -5.04
N ALA A 145 2.81 -1.89 -5.39
CA ALA A 145 1.89 -2.73 -4.62
C ALA A 145 2.13 -4.24 -4.83
N CYS A 146 2.85 -4.65 -5.87
CA CYS A 146 3.03 -6.06 -6.19
C CYS A 146 3.66 -6.85 -5.04
N GLY A 147 2.94 -7.86 -4.58
CA GLY A 147 3.36 -8.76 -3.50
C GLY A 147 3.13 -8.24 -2.09
N THR A 148 2.55 -7.04 -1.94
CA THR A 148 2.09 -6.55 -0.64
C THR A 148 0.87 -7.32 -0.16
N CYS A 149 0.68 -7.40 1.16
CA CYS A 149 -0.46 -8.09 1.76
C CYS A 149 -1.38 -7.12 2.49
N TYR A 150 -2.68 -7.37 2.37
CA TYR A 150 -3.72 -6.56 3.03
C TYR A 150 -4.68 -7.47 3.78
N GLN A 151 -4.97 -7.12 5.03
CA GLN A 151 -6.13 -7.64 5.73
C GLN A 151 -7.36 -6.83 5.30
N LEU A 152 -8.30 -7.49 4.65
CA LEU A 152 -9.57 -6.92 4.19
C LEU A 152 -10.67 -7.31 5.17
N THR A 153 -11.56 -6.39 5.51
CA THR A 153 -12.70 -6.64 6.40
C THR A 153 -13.97 -6.08 5.77
N ILE A 154 -14.99 -6.92 5.60
CA ILE A 154 -16.28 -6.53 5.02
C ILE A 154 -17.19 -5.90 6.09
N GLN A 155 -17.96 -4.88 5.71
CA GLN A 155 -18.89 -4.21 6.63
C GLN A 155 -20.29 -4.06 6.04
N THR A 156 -20.40 -3.49 4.84
CA THR A 156 -21.69 -3.21 4.18
C THR A 156 -21.69 -3.72 2.75
N ASP A 157 -22.89 -3.88 2.19
CA ASP A 157 -23.08 -4.03 0.75
C ASP A 157 -22.96 -2.67 0.04
N SER A 158 -23.15 -2.67 -1.28
CA SER A 158 -23.11 -1.48 -2.14
C SER A 158 -24.19 -0.44 -1.84
N SER A 159 -25.27 -0.82 -1.16
CA SER A 159 -26.34 0.09 -0.73
C SER A 159 -26.04 0.76 0.62
N GLY A 160 -24.96 0.35 1.29
CA GLY A 160 -24.59 0.80 2.63
C GLY A 160 -25.29 0.03 3.75
N LYS A 161 -26.01 -1.05 3.43
CA LYS A 161 -26.63 -1.92 4.44
C LYS A 161 -25.58 -2.86 5.02
N GLN A 162 -25.58 -3.02 6.35
CA GLN A 162 -24.70 -3.98 7.02
C GLN A 162 -24.95 -5.40 6.52
N VAL A 163 -23.87 -6.12 6.20
CA VAL A 163 -23.93 -7.52 5.75
C VAL A 163 -23.99 -8.48 6.94
N ALA A 164 -24.50 -9.70 6.73
CA ALA A 164 -24.67 -10.68 7.79
C ALA A 164 -23.33 -11.07 8.43
N ASN A 165 -22.29 -11.19 7.59
CA ASN A 165 -20.93 -11.53 8.00
C ASN A 165 -20.07 -10.28 8.28
N HIS A 166 -20.66 -9.15 8.71
CA HIS A 166 -19.92 -7.93 9.04
C HIS A 166 -18.77 -8.23 10.01
N GLY A 167 -17.57 -7.76 9.68
CA GLY A 167 -16.35 -8.01 10.45
C GLY A 167 -15.59 -9.26 10.01
N ASN A 168 -16.13 -10.07 9.10
CA ASN A 168 -15.39 -11.15 8.46
C ASN A 168 -14.17 -10.57 7.73
N SER A 169 -13.03 -11.25 7.85
CA SER A 169 -11.76 -10.74 7.31
C SER A 169 -10.90 -11.83 6.70
N ILE A 170 -10.14 -11.44 5.67
CA ILE A 170 -9.16 -12.30 4.99
C ILE A 170 -7.87 -11.52 4.76
N VAL A 171 -6.76 -12.23 4.58
CA VAL A 171 -5.51 -11.62 4.09
C VAL A 171 -5.34 -11.99 2.62
N VAL A 172 -5.20 -10.99 1.77
CA VAL A 172 -4.89 -11.16 0.34
C VAL A 172 -3.48 -10.69 0.03
N GLN A 173 -2.86 -11.27 -0.99
CA GLN A 173 -1.65 -10.72 -1.61
C GLN A 173 -2.01 -10.03 -2.93
N VAL A 174 -1.49 -8.83 -3.15
CA VAL A 174 -1.70 -8.09 -4.39
C VAL A 174 -0.83 -8.67 -5.49
N ASP A 175 -1.44 -9.06 -6.60
CA ASP A 175 -0.76 -9.65 -7.75
C ASP A 175 -1.17 -9.04 -9.09
N ASN A 176 -2.16 -8.14 -9.10
CA ASN A 176 -2.64 -7.54 -10.32
C ASN A 176 -3.06 -6.08 -10.16
N LEU A 177 -3.25 -5.40 -11.30
CA LEU A 177 -3.73 -4.03 -11.39
C LEU A 177 -5.23 -4.02 -11.68
N CYS A 178 -6.01 -3.27 -10.90
CA CYS A 178 -7.32 -2.81 -11.34
C CYS A 178 -7.15 -1.44 -12.02
N PRO A 179 -7.24 -1.36 -13.36
CA PRO A 179 -6.94 -0.15 -14.12
C PRO A 179 -8.01 0.92 -13.90
N SER A 180 -7.65 2.20 -13.94
CA SER A 180 -8.62 3.29 -13.83
C SER A 180 -9.44 3.49 -15.12
N GLN A 181 -8.83 3.23 -16.27
CA GLN A 181 -9.48 3.42 -17.56
C GLN A 181 -10.59 2.40 -17.77
N GLY A 182 -11.82 2.90 -17.98
CA GLY A 182 -12.99 2.04 -18.18
C GLY A 182 -13.52 1.37 -16.91
N ASN A 183 -12.91 1.62 -15.74
CA ASN A 183 -13.35 1.06 -14.47
C ASN A 183 -13.51 2.15 -13.38
N PRO A 184 -14.71 2.74 -13.25
CA PRO A 184 -14.97 3.81 -12.29
C PRO A 184 -14.70 3.46 -10.82
N ILE A 185 -14.80 2.17 -10.45
CA ILE A 185 -14.56 1.76 -9.06
C ILE A 185 -13.09 1.86 -8.66
N CYS A 186 -12.19 1.84 -9.66
CA CYS A 186 -10.73 1.90 -9.53
C CYS A 186 -10.13 3.21 -10.06
N SER A 187 -10.98 4.19 -10.38
CA SER A 187 -10.55 5.46 -10.99
C SER A 187 -10.33 6.58 -9.99
N GLN A 188 -9.97 6.26 -8.74
CA GLN A 188 -9.52 7.25 -7.77
C GLN A 188 -8.30 8.02 -8.33
N SER A 189 -8.34 9.34 -8.33
CA SER A 189 -7.27 10.20 -8.89
C SER A 189 -6.05 10.35 -7.98
N SER A 190 -6.19 10.05 -6.69
CA SER A 190 -5.14 10.10 -5.68
C SER A 190 -5.38 9.05 -4.59
N LYS A 191 -4.45 8.92 -3.64
CA LYS A 191 -4.60 8.04 -2.47
C LYS A 191 -5.69 8.49 -1.48
N THR A 192 -6.21 9.71 -1.62
CA THR A 192 -7.23 10.30 -0.74
C THR A 192 -8.56 10.54 -1.45
N SER A 193 -8.59 10.54 -2.79
CA SER A 193 -9.84 10.59 -3.55
C SER A 193 -10.62 9.29 -3.40
N THR A 194 -11.95 9.36 -3.43
CA THR A 194 -12.83 8.20 -3.29
C THR A 194 -13.56 7.86 -4.58
N ASN A 195 -13.93 6.59 -4.73
CA ASN A 195 -14.91 6.16 -5.74
C ASN A 195 -16.36 6.46 -5.29
N GLN A 196 -17.34 6.01 -6.08
CA GLN A 196 -18.77 6.25 -5.83
C GLN A 196 -19.31 5.65 -4.52
N TYR A 197 -18.57 4.75 -3.89
CA TYR A 197 -18.91 4.15 -2.59
C TYR A 197 -18.16 4.82 -1.43
N GLY A 198 -17.44 5.91 -1.68
CA GLY A 198 -16.62 6.60 -0.69
C GLY A 198 -15.38 5.80 -0.28
N ALA A 199 -14.90 4.86 -1.11
CA ALA A 199 -13.69 4.10 -0.82
C ALA A 199 -12.48 4.69 -1.53
N VAL A 200 -11.36 4.83 -0.82
CA VAL A 200 -10.10 5.37 -1.36
C VAL A 200 -9.31 4.34 -2.16
N VAL A 201 -9.63 3.06 -1.98
CA VAL A 201 -9.00 1.92 -2.64
C VAL A 201 -10.05 0.88 -3.00
N ASN A 202 -9.88 0.24 -4.15
CA ASN A 202 -10.67 -0.93 -4.51
C ASN A 202 -9.78 -2.18 -4.58
N PHE A 203 -10.32 -3.32 -4.15
CA PHE A 203 -9.73 -4.64 -4.37
C PHE A 203 -10.69 -5.48 -5.22
N ASP A 204 -10.27 -5.85 -6.43
CA ASP A 204 -10.94 -6.89 -7.21
C ASP A 204 -10.47 -8.24 -6.69
N LEU A 205 -11.32 -8.94 -5.96
CA LEU A 205 -11.03 -10.26 -5.40
C LEU A 205 -11.07 -11.31 -6.49
N CYS A 206 -10.04 -12.14 -6.56
CA CYS A 206 -9.99 -13.20 -7.56
C CYS A 206 -10.96 -14.34 -7.23
N LEU A 207 -11.88 -14.64 -8.18
CA LEU A 207 -12.82 -15.76 -8.12
C LEU A 207 -12.11 -17.12 -8.09
N ASP A 208 -10.97 -17.23 -8.76
CA ASP A 208 -10.23 -18.48 -8.93
C ASP A 208 -9.52 -18.87 -7.62
N SER A 209 -9.00 -17.91 -6.86
CA SER A 209 -8.40 -18.13 -5.53
C SER A 209 -9.42 -18.24 -4.40
N LYS A 210 -10.71 -18.03 -4.67
CA LYS A 210 -11.81 -18.00 -3.69
C LYS A 210 -11.74 -16.86 -2.68
N ALA A 211 -10.97 -15.81 -2.98
CA ALA A 211 -10.89 -14.63 -2.12
C ALA A 211 -12.26 -13.96 -1.92
N ASN A 212 -13.07 -13.89 -2.98
CA ASN A 212 -14.43 -13.34 -2.92
C ASN A 212 -15.35 -14.18 -2.02
N THR A 213 -15.38 -15.51 -2.19
CA THR A 213 -16.20 -16.42 -1.39
C THR A 213 -15.75 -16.41 0.07
N ALA A 214 -14.45 -16.31 0.34
CA ALA A 214 -13.93 -16.23 1.69
C ALA A 214 -14.33 -14.92 2.39
N LEU A 215 -14.30 -13.79 1.69
CA LEU A 215 -14.69 -12.50 2.27
C LEU A 215 -16.20 -12.33 2.38
N PHE A 216 -16.97 -12.72 1.36
CA PHE A 216 -18.42 -12.53 1.30
C PHE A 216 -19.23 -13.74 1.82
N GLN A 217 -18.59 -14.85 2.17
CA GLN A 217 -19.23 -16.07 2.69
C GLN A 217 -20.42 -16.60 1.85
N ASN A 218 -20.41 -16.39 0.54
CA ASN A 218 -21.50 -16.73 -0.39
C ASN A 218 -22.82 -15.97 -0.19
N ASP A 219 -22.79 -14.79 0.45
CA ASP A 219 -23.98 -13.95 0.65
C ASP A 219 -24.51 -13.30 -0.65
N ASN A 220 -24.05 -13.74 -1.83
CA ASN A 220 -24.35 -13.15 -3.15
C ASN A 220 -24.10 -11.64 -3.24
N ILE A 221 -23.20 -11.13 -2.40
CA ILE A 221 -22.77 -9.74 -2.39
C ILE A 221 -21.82 -9.56 -3.59
N GLY A 222 -22.30 -8.94 -4.66
CA GLY A 222 -21.47 -8.63 -5.83
C GLY A 222 -20.46 -7.51 -5.57
N LEU A 223 -20.75 -6.62 -4.61
CA LEU A 223 -19.88 -5.53 -4.20
C LEU A 223 -20.05 -5.23 -2.72
N GLY A 224 -18.93 -5.18 -2.01
CA GLY A 224 -18.86 -4.87 -0.59
C GLY A 224 -18.07 -3.60 -0.30
N VAL A 225 -18.28 -3.03 0.88
CA VAL A 225 -17.51 -1.90 1.42
C VAL A 225 -17.07 -2.23 2.83
N GLY A 226 -15.86 -1.82 3.19
CA GLY A 226 -15.32 -2.00 4.53
C GLY A 226 -13.93 -1.40 4.66
N THR A 227 -12.99 -2.15 5.24
CA THR A 227 -11.65 -1.65 5.52
C THR A 227 -10.56 -2.54 4.93
N ALA A 228 -9.44 -1.91 4.56
CA ALA A 228 -8.20 -2.59 4.20
C ALA A 228 -7.05 -2.05 5.04
N ILE A 229 -6.28 -2.95 5.64
CA ILE A 229 -5.07 -2.60 6.41
C ILE A 229 -3.91 -3.32 5.75
N GLN A 230 -2.88 -2.58 5.32
CA GLN A 230 -1.65 -3.21 4.84
C GLN A 230 -0.95 -3.89 6.02
N VAL A 231 -0.65 -5.19 5.86
CA VAL A 231 -0.05 -6.04 6.90
C VAL A 231 1.23 -6.70 6.38
N SER A 232 2.02 -7.27 7.30
CA SER A 232 3.11 -8.17 6.93
C SER A 232 2.56 -9.42 6.24
N CYS A 233 3.21 -9.87 5.18
CA CYS A 233 2.88 -11.13 4.52
C CYS A 233 3.25 -12.38 5.34
N ALA A 234 3.84 -12.24 6.54
CA ALA A 234 4.10 -13.37 7.43
C ALA A 234 2.83 -14.13 7.83
N GLY A 235 1.67 -13.45 7.87
CA GLY A 235 0.36 -14.07 8.14
C GLY A 235 -0.40 -14.51 6.90
N TYR A 236 0.19 -14.39 5.71
CA TYR A 236 -0.44 -14.76 4.45
C TYR A 236 -0.26 -16.25 4.15
N ALA A 237 -1.38 -16.96 3.96
CA ALA A 237 -1.40 -18.38 3.65
C ALA A 237 -1.37 -18.60 2.12
N GLY A 238 -0.18 -18.49 1.52
CA GLY A 238 0.01 -18.72 0.09
C GLY A 238 1.46 -18.56 -0.35
N SER A 239 1.74 -18.91 -1.61
CA SER A 239 3.05 -18.74 -2.24
C SER A 239 2.88 -18.19 -3.65
N LYS A 240 3.86 -17.41 -4.10
CA LYS A 240 3.88 -16.89 -5.47
C LYS A 240 4.16 -18.03 -6.45
N VAL A 241 3.45 -18.02 -7.56
CA VAL A 241 3.68 -18.87 -8.74
C VAL A 241 4.09 -17.95 -9.88
N GLN A 242 5.35 -18.12 -10.30
CA GLN A 242 6.02 -17.36 -11.36
C GLN A 242 6.21 -18.25 -12.57
#